data_AF-A0A418Q3L1-F1
#
_entry.id   AF-A0A418Q3L1-F1
#
_cell.length_a   1.000
_cell.length_b   1.000
_cell.length_c   1.000
_cell.angle_alpha   90.00
_cell.angle_beta   90.00
_cell.angle_gamma   90.00
#
_symmetry.space_group_name_H-M   'P 1'
#
loop_
_entity.id
_entity.type
_entity.pdbx_description
1 polymer ?
#
loop_
_entity_poly.entity_id
_entity_poly.type
_entity_poly.pdbx_seq_one_letter_code
_entity_poly.pdbx_strand_id
1 'polypeptide(L)'
;MRKLLLVRPEPGLSASAARAQTLGMETIGCPLFEVEAVGWTLPDARQFDALLLTSANAVRHAGVQLQALARLPVYAVGGATADAANAAGLSVAATGNRDVEALLSTMPARLRLLHLAGEDRIDTSRRNMTSVTVYRSRAIEHPALPDTDDLVIALHSPRAARRLTELVGRRYRTRLAAISKAAADAAGCGWEEVGVAEMPADDSLLALAAMLCHKPDQS
;
A
#
# COMPACT_ATOMS: atom_id res chain seq x y z
N MET A 1 15.99 -18.95 14.00
CA MET A 1 15.63 -17.98 12.94
C MET A 1 14.27 -17.41 13.29
N ARG A 2 14.10 -16.10 13.24
CA ARG A 2 12.84 -15.44 13.58
C ARG A 2 11.86 -15.50 12.40
N LYS A 3 10.56 -15.56 12.68
CA LYS A 3 9.51 -15.52 11.65
C LYS A 3 9.19 -14.07 11.27
N LEU A 4 8.77 -13.87 10.02
CA LEU A 4 8.34 -12.58 9.50
C LEU A 4 6.83 -12.40 9.66
N LEU A 5 6.41 -11.39 10.43
CA LEU A 5 5.02 -10.95 10.50
C LEU A 5 4.75 -9.84 9.47
N LEU A 6 3.75 -10.06 8.62
CA LEU A 6 3.26 -9.11 7.64
C LEU A 6 1.94 -8.49 8.13
N VAL A 7 1.91 -7.17 8.27
CA VAL A 7 0.79 -6.43 8.88
C VAL A 7 -0.02 -5.55 7.92
N ARG A 8 0.34 -5.57 6.64
CA ARG A 8 -0.34 -4.79 5.60
C ARG A 8 -1.68 -5.43 5.19
N PRO A 9 -2.63 -4.66 4.62
CA PRO A 9 -3.89 -5.22 4.12
C PRO A 9 -3.71 -6.13 2.90
N GLU A 10 -4.70 -6.98 2.67
CA GLU A 10 -4.84 -7.72 1.40
C GLU A 10 -5.17 -6.80 0.22
N PRO A 11 -4.82 -7.20 -1.03
CA PRO A 11 -4.07 -8.40 -1.42
C PRO A 11 -2.54 -8.25 -1.26
N GLY A 12 -2.07 -7.12 -0.72
CA GLY A 12 -0.65 -6.83 -0.58
C GLY A 12 0.05 -7.77 0.40
N LEU A 13 -0.66 -8.25 1.42
CA LEU A 13 -0.17 -9.23 2.38
C LEU A 13 0.20 -10.52 1.67
N SER A 14 -0.75 -11.15 0.97
CA SER A 14 -0.53 -12.40 0.24
C SER A 14 0.62 -12.28 -0.78
N ALA A 15 0.69 -11.17 -1.51
CA ALA A 15 1.77 -10.93 -2.46
C ALA A 15 3.16 -10.82 -1.80
N SER A 16 3.23 -10.16 -0.63
CA SER A 16 4.49 -10.01 0.11
C SER A 16 4.88 -11.31 0.80
N ALA A 17 3.90 -12.10 1.27
CA ALA A 17 4.12 -13.41 1.85
C ALA A 17 4.72 -14.37 0.83
N ALA A 18 4.16 -14.43 -0.37
CA ALA A 18 4.69 -15.26 -1.45
C ALA A 18 6.15 -14.89 -1.79
N ARG A 19 6.46 -13.59 -1.98
CA ARG A 19 7.84 -13.13 -2.20
C ARG A 19 8.77 -13.48 -1.03
N ALA A 20 8.32 -13.27 0.20
CA ALA A 20 9.11 -13.58 1.39
C ALA A 20 9.42 -15.09 1.51
N GLN A 21 8.47 -15.95 1.16
CA GLN A 21 8.68 -17.40 1.12
C GLN A 21 9.70 -17.81 0.06
N THR A 22 9.73 -17.14 -1.10
CA THR A 22 10.80 -17.37 -2.10
C THR A 22 12.20 -16.97 -1.61
N LEU A 23 12.28 -16.09 -0.60
CA LEU A 23 13.52 -15.71 0.08
C LEU A 23 13.85 -16.63 1.29
N GLY A 24 13.10 -17.72 1.47
CA GLY A 24 13.34 -18.70 2.55
C GLY A 24 12.84 -18.26 3.92
N MET A 25 12.04 -17.20 4.02
CA MET A 25 11.46 -16.77 5.30
C MET A 25 10.16 -17.52 5.63
N GLU A 26 10.02 -17.91 6.89
CA GLU A 26 8.72 -18.32 7.44
C GLU A 26 7.87 -17.07 7.73
N THR A 27 6.62 -17.06 7.26
CA THR A 27 5.74 -15.88 7.29
C THR A 27 4.47 -16.11 8.11
N ILE A 28 4.05 -15.06 8.83
CA ILE A 28 2.75 -14.97 9.50
C ILE A 28 2.03 -13.75 8.93
N GLY A 29 0.77 -13.90 8.55
CA GLY A 29 -0.08 -12.80 8.09
C GLY A 29 -1.01 -12.32 9.21
N CYS A 30 -0.98 -11.04 9.53
CA CYS A 30 -1.93 -10.42 10.46
C CYS A 30 -2.24 -8.98 10.00
N PRO A 31 -3.18 -8.79 9.06
CA PRO A 31 -3.51 -7.45 8.58
C PRO A 31 -4.03 -6.60 9.74
N LEU A 32 -3.53 -5.36 9.86
CA LEU A 32 -4.01 -4.38 10.85
C LEU A 32 -5.09 -3.44 10.29
N PHE A 33 -5.26 -3.48 8.97
CA PHE A 33 -6.24 -2.71 8.23
C PHE A 33 -6.92 -3.62 7.23
N GLU A 34 -8.16 -3.31 6.93
CA GLU A 34 -8.89 -3.82 5.79
C GLU A 34 -9.15 -2.68 4.82
N VAL A 35 -9.36 -3.04 3.55
CA VAL A 35 -9.76 -2.09 2.51
C VAL A 35 -11.18 -2.43 2.11
N GLU A 36 -12.06 -1.45 2.18
CA GLU A 36 -13.46 -1.62 1.84
C GLU A 36 -13.91 -0.59 0.80
N ALA A 37 -14.94 -0.96 0.05
CA ALA A 37 -15.55 -0.06 -0.91
C ALA A 37 -16.32 1.05 -0.19
N VAL A 38 -16.26 2.25 -0.75
CA VAL A 38 -17.06 3.40 -0.31
C VAL A 38 -18.14 3.64 -1.34
N GLY A 39 -19.39 3.82 -0.89
CA GLY A 39 -20.49 4.19 -1.78
C GLY A 39 -20.20 5.51 -2.48
N TRP A 40 -20.21 5.52 -3.81
CA TRP A 40 -19.89 6.69 -4.60
C TRP A 40 -20.84 6.85 -5.79
N THR A 41 -21.04 8.10 -6.19
CA THR A 41 -21.86 8.47 -7.34
C THR A 41 -20.94 8.69 -8.54
N LEU A 42 -21.22 7.95 -9.61
CA LEU A 42 -20.52 8.12 -10.88
C LEU A 42 -20.86 9.50 -11.47
N PRO A 43 -19.88 10.40 -11.66
CA PRO A 43 -20.13 11.64 -12.39
C PRO A 43 -20.27 11.38 -13.89
N ASP A 44 -20.80 12.34 -14.66
CA ASP A 44 -20.95 12.16 -16.11
C ASP A 44 -19.59 11.94 -16.77
N ALA A 45 -19.38 10.71 -17.27
CA ALA A 45 -18.14 10.29 -17.90
C ALA A 45 -17.77 11.13 -19.14
N ARG A 46 -18.66 11.96 -19.70
CA ARG A 46 -18.36 12.87 -20.83
C ARG A 46 -17.57 14.12 -20.38
N GLN A 47 -17.55 14.38 -19.07
CA GLN A 47 -16.83 15.49 -18.47
C GLN A 47 -15.33 15.25 -18.33
N PHE A 48 -14.86 14.03 -18.62
CA PHE A 48 -13.48 13.63 -18.41
C PHE A 48 -12.84 13.11 -19.69
N ASP A 49 -11.54 13.34 -19.79
CA ASP A 49 -10.71 12.91 -20.90
C ASP A 49 -9.89 11.67 -20.53
N ALA A 50 -9.65 11.42 -19.24
CA ALA A 50 -8.89 10.27 -18.76
C ALA A 50 -9.19 9.91 -17.29
N LEU A 51 -8.83 8.67 -16.92
CA LEU A 51 -8.80 8.21 -15.54
C LEU A 51 -7.40 8.33 -14.97
N LEU A 52 -7.30 8.84 -13.73
CA LEU A 52 -6.10 8.69 -12.91
C LEU A 52 -6.35 7.60 -11.87
N LEU A 53 -5.49 6.60 -11.83
CA LEU A 53 -5.52 5.54 -10.82
C LEU A 53 -4.20 5.54 -10.07
N THR A 54 -4.24 5.93 -8.80
CA THR A 54 -3.05 6.00 -7.94
C THR A 54 -2.84 4.75 -7.09
N SER A 55 -3.82 3.85 -7.10
CA SER A 55 -3.82 2.62 -6.32
C SER A 55 -4.67 1.57 -7.02
N ALA A 56 -4.16 0.33 -7.07
CA ALA A 56 -4.91 -0.82 -7.54
C ALA A 56 -6.22 -1.05 -6.76
N ASN A 57 -6.31 -0.55 -5.52
CA ASN A 57 -7.55 -0.64 -4.73
C ASN A 57 -8.68 0.20 -5.32
N ALA A 58 -8.38 1.28 -6.04
CA ALA A 58 -9.41 2.04 -6.73
C ALA A 58 -10.16 1.16 -7.73
N VAL A 59 -9.44 0.34 -8.49
CA VAL A 59 -10.02 -0.60 -9.46
C VAL A 59 -10.82 -1.70 -8.75
N ARG A 60 -10.24 -2.30 -7.70
CA ARG A 60 -10.85 -3.42 -6.97
C ARG A 60 -12.16 -3.05 -6.28
N HIS A 61 -12.31 -1.79 -5.87
CA HIS A 61 -13.44 -1.32 -5.07
C HIS A 61 -14.35 -0.33 -5.79
N ALA A 62 -14.05 0.07 -7.04
CA ALA A 62 -14.90 0.96 -7.82
C ALA A 62 -16.28 0.34 -8.15
N GLY A 63 -16.42 -0.98 -8.06
CA GLY A 63 -17.69 -1.67 -8.33
C GLY A 63 -18.11 -1.61 -9.80
N VAL A 64 -19.40 -1.84 -10.05
CA VAL A 64 -19.98 -1.93 -11.40
C VAL A 64 -19.86 -0.61 -12.18
N GLN A 65 -19.78 0.52 -11.48
CA GLN A 65 -19.62 1.86 -12.04
C GLN A 65 -18.33 1.99 -12.88
N LEU A 66 -17.30 1.19 -12.58
CA LEU A 66 -16.02 1.23 -13.29
C LEU A 66 -16.18 0.96 -14.79
N GLN A 67 -17.10 0.08 -15.18
CA GLN A 67 -17.31 -0.31 -16.58
C GLN A 67 -17.83 0.85 -17.43
N ALA A 68 -18.60 1.78 -16.84
CA ALA A 68 -19.04 2.99 -17.53
C ALA A 68 -17.88 3.94 -17.88
N LEU A 69 -16.70 3.73 -17.28
CA LEU A 69 -15.48 4.52 -17.50
C LEU A 69 -14.49 3.84 -18.45
N ALA A 70 -14.78 2.62 -18.95
CA ALA A 70 -13.84 1.81 -19.72
C ALA A 70 -13.34 2.46 -21.03
N ARG A 71 -14.10 3.44 -21.57
CA ARG A 71 -13.69 4.22 -22.74
C ARG A 71 -12.58 5.24 -22.46
N LEU A 72 -12.36 5.59 -21.20
CA LEU A 72 -11.37 6.59 -20.83
C LEU A 72 -9.98 5.94 -20.75
N PRO A 73 -8.94 6.53 -21.34
CA PRO A 73 -7.58 6.06 -21.13
C PRO A 73 -7.20 6.18 -19.65
N VAL A 74 -6.52 5.16 -19.14
CA VAL A 74 -6.03 5.10 -17.76
C VAL A 74 -4.58 5.54 -17.69
N TYR A 75 -4.32 6.46 -16.77
CA TYR A 75 -2.99 6.77 -16.28
C TYR A 75 -2.82 6.14 -14.89
N ALA A 76 -1.95 5.15 -14.80
CA ALA A 76 -1.76 4.35 -13.59
C ALA A 76 -0.46 4.70 -12.87
N VAL A 77 -0.51 4.86 -11.56
CA VAL A 77 0.71 4.99 -10.73
C VAL A 77 1.09 3.62 -10.20
N GLY A 78 2.20 3.10 -10.72
CA GLY A 78 2.77 1.79 -10.39
C GLY A 78 2.22 0.65 -11.24
N GLY A 79 3.08 -0.34 -11.50
CA GLY A 79 2.75 -1.53 -12.29
C GLY A 79 1.53 -2.29 -11.76
N ALA A 80 1.46 -2.52 -10.45
CA ALA A 80 0.31 -3.20 -9.84
C ALA A 80 -1.05 -2.51 -10.09
N THR A 81 -1.06 -1.19 -10.24
CA THR A 81 -2.27 -0.42 -10.57
C THR A 81 -2.62 -0.57 -12.04
N ALA A 82 -1.62 -0.55 -12.92
CA ALA A 82 -1.79 -0.80 -14.36
C ALA A 82 -2.30 -2.23 -14.62
N ASP A 83 -1.73 -3.23 -13.95
CA ASP A 83 -2.14 -4.64 -14.06
C ASP A 83 -3.58 -4.82 -13.61
N ALA A 84 -3.96 -4.20 -12.49
CA ALA A 84 -5.35 -4.22 -12.01
C ALA A 84 -6.30 -3.57 -13.03
N ALA A 85 -5.93 -2.42 -13.61
CA ALA A 85 -6.73 -1.73 -14.60
C ALA A 85 -6.94 -2.58 -15.87
N ASN A 86 -5.86 -3.17 -16.40
CA ASN A 86 -5.91 -4.08 -17.55
C ASN A 86 -6.80 -5.30 -17.25
N ALA A 87 -6.64 -5.92 -16.09
CA ALA A 87 -7.45 -7.07 -15.67
C ALA A 87 -8.95 -6.71 -15.52
N ALA A 88 -9.28 -5.43 -15.26
CA ALA A 88 -10.65 -4.93 -15.21
C ALA A 88 -11.21 -4.50 -16.58
N GLY A 89 -10.46 -4.69 -17.67
CA GLY A 89 -10.86 -4.33 -19.03
C GLY A 89 -10.67 -2.85 -19.39
N LEU A 90 -9.91 -2.10 -18.60
CA LEU A 90 -9.55 -0.71 -18.92
C LEU A 90 -8.32 -0.66 -19.82
N SER A 91 -8.19 0.41 -20.61
CA SER A 91 -7.02 0.64 -21.46
C SER A 91 -6.01 1.56 -20.76
N VAL A 92 -4.84 1.02 -20.41
CA VAL A 92 -3.75 1.80 -19.79
C VAL A 92 -2.95 2.55 -20.86
N ALA A 93 -2.98 3.87 -20.80
CA ALA A 93 -2.24 4.76 -21.71
C ALA A 93 -0.80 5.03 -21.24
N ALA A 94 -0.59 5.13 -19.92
CA ALA A 94 0.73 5.31 -19.35
C ALA A 94 0.79 4.85 -17.88
N THR A 95 1.99 4.42 -17.48
CA THR A 95 2.28 3.99 -16.10
C THR A 95 3.44 4.81 -15.53
N GLY A 96 3.22 5.45 -14.39
CA GLY A 96 4.25 6.20 -13.65
C GLY A 96 4.90 5.36 -12.55
N ASN A 97 6.16 5.64 -12.23
CA ASN A 97 6.89 4.93 -11.18
C ASN A 97 6.60 5.53 -9.80
N ARG A 98 5.50 5.10 -9.16
CA ARG A 98 5.06 5.44 -7.78
C ARG A 98 4.88 6.93 -7.44
N ASP A 99 5.24 7.84 -8.34
CA ASP A 99 5.13 9.29 -8.18
C ASP A 99 4.00 9.83 -9.05
N VAL A 100 2.98 10.37 -8.38
CA VAL A 100 1.80 10.97 -9.01
C VAL A 100 2.20 12.24 -9.78
N GLU A 101 3.06 13.08 -9.21
CA GLU A 101 3.47 14.35 -9.82
C GLU A 101 4.31 14.12 -11.07
N ALA A 102 5.25 13.17 -11.00
CA ALA A 102 6.02 12.76 -12.17
C ALA A 102 5.10 12.28 -13.30
N LEU A 103 4.10 11.45 -13.00
CA LEU A 103 3.13 10.99 -14.01
C LEU A 103 2.30 12.16 -14.56
N LEU A 104 1.77 13.03 -13.70
CA LEU A 104 1.00 14.22 -14.10
C LEU A 104 1.81 15.18 -14.98
N SER A 105 3.13 15.27 -14.77
CA SER A 105 4.02 16.11 -15.56
C SER A 105 4.14 15.67 -17.03
N THR A 106 3.93 14.38 -17.30
CA THR A 106 3.93 13.82 -18.66
C THR A 106 2.62 14.05 -19.42
N MET A 107 1.57 14.49 -18.71
CA MET A 107 0.23 14.67 -19.28
C MET A 107 -0.02 16.14 -19.68
N PRO A 108 -0.72 16.39 -20.81
CA PRO A 108 -1.16 17.74 -21.17
C PRO A 108 -1.97 18.39 -20.04
N ALA A 109 -1.63 19.63 -19.68
CA ALA A 109 -2.25 20.36 -18.56
C ALA A 109 -3.77 20.56 -18.69
N ARG A 110 -4.30 20.54 -19.92
CA ARG A 110 -5.72 20.74 -20.23
C ARG A 110 -6.61 19.53 -19.98
N LEU A 111 -6.05 18.34 -19.78
CA LEU A 111 -6.84 17.12 -19.60
C LEU A 111 -7.71 17.21 -18.35
N ARG A 112 -8.99 16.89 -18.50
CA ARG A 112 -9.95 16.73 -17.40
C ARG A 112 -9.82 15.32 -16.84
N LEU A 113 -9.25 15.19 -15.66
CA LEU A 113 -8.99 13.89 -15.04
C LEU A 113 -10.11 13.52 -14.07
N LEU A 114 -10.55 12.27 -14.13
CA LEU A 114 -11.31 11.65 -13.04
C LEU A 114 -10.36 10.76 -12.23
N HIS A 115 -10.14 11.13 -10.98
CA HIS A 115 -9.29 10.37 -10.06
C HIS A 115 -10.15 9.53 -9.12
N LEU A 116 -10.11 8.22 -9.32
CA LEU A 116 -10.69 7.26 -8.37
C LEU A 116 -9.67 7.03 -7.26
N ALA A 117 -9.95 7.51 -6.07
CA ALA A 117 -8.99 7.55 -4.97
C ALA A 117 -9.52 6.89 -3.69
N GLY A 118 -8.58 6.65 -2.77
CA GLY A 118 -8.92 6.33 -1.39
C GLY A 118 -9.43 7.56 -0.63
N GLU A 119 -10.06 7.32 0.52
CA GLU A 119 -10.44 8.35 1.49
C GLU A 119 -9.22 9.17 1.90
N ASP A 120 -8.13 8.47 2.26
CA ASP A 120 -6.82 9.08 2.45
C ASP A 120 -6.16 9.35 1.09
N ARG A 121 -5.95 10.63 0.76
CA ARG A 121 -5.25 11.02 -0.46
C ARG A 121 -4.38 12.25 -0.25
N ILE A 122 -3.34 12.34 -1.06
CA ILE A 122 -2.54 13.57 -1.19
C ILE A 122 -3.40 14.59 -1.94
N ASP A 123 -3.36 15.86 -1.52
CA ASP A 123 -4.06 16.92 -2.22
C ASP A 123 -3.50 17.06 -3.64
N THR A 124 -4.41 17.02 -4.61
CA THR A 124 -4.08 17.08 -6.03
C THR A 124 -4.90 18.15 -6.76
N SER A 125 -5.39 19.15 -6.01
CA SER A 125 -6.15 20.32 -6.45
C SER A 125 -5.48 21.16 -7.55
N ARG A 126 -4.20 20.92 -7.86
CA ARG A 126 -3.39 21.68 -8.81
C ARG A 126 -3.63 21.35 -10.29
N ARG A 127 -4.54 20.42 -10.60
CA ARG A 127 -4.90 20.02 -11.97
C ARG A 127 -6.41 20.09 -12.17
N ASN A 128 -6.82 20.16 -13.44
CA ASN A 128 -8.23 20.03 -13.80
C ASN A 128 -8.71 18.58 -13.53
N MET A 129 -9.03 18.32 -12.26
CA MET A 129 -9.23 16.97 -11.77
C MET A 129 -10.37 16.91 -10.76
N THR A 130 -11.26 15.95 -10.98
CA THR A 130 -12.31 15.59 -10.02
C THR A 130 -11.88 14.31 -9.32
N SER A 131 -11.72 14.37 -8.01
CA SER A 131 -11.42 13.19 -7.19
C SER A 131 -12.67 12.61 -6.58
N VAL A 132 -12.86 11.29 -6.69
CA VAL A 132 -13.96 10.55 -6.08
C VAL A 132 -13.40 9.49 -5.14
N THR A 133 -13.91 9.45 -3.91
CA THR A 133 -13.60 8.37 -2.96
C THR A 133 -14.30 7.10 -3.39
N VAL A 134 -13.54 6.04 -3.69
CA VAL A 134 -14.14 4.73 -4.05
C VAL A 134 -13.79 3.63 -3.06
N TYR A 135 -12.79 3.86 -2.21
CA TYR A 135 -12.43 2.94 -1.13
C TYR A 135 -11.93 3.71 0.08
N ARG A 136 -11.94 3.04 1.23
CA ARG A 136 -11.25 3.50 2.44
C ARG A 136 -10.50 2.35 3.08
N SER A 137 -9.52 2.69 3.90
CA SER A 137 -8.76 1.69 4.64
C SER A 137 -9.07 1.84 6.12
N ARG A 138 -9.83 0.88 6.65
CA ARG A 138 -10.34 0.89 8.01
C ARG A 138 -9.39 0.09 8.91
N ALA A 139 -9.09 0.61 10.09
CA ALA A 139 -8.35 -0.15 11.09
C ALA A 139 -9.20 -1.32 11.58
N ILE A 140 -8.59 -2.49 11.71
CA ILE A 140 -9.22 -3.64 12.35
C ILE A 140 -9.15 -3.40 13.86
N GLU A 141 -10.31 -3.47 14.52
CA GLU A 141 -10.45 -3.12 15.95
C GLU A 141 -9.68 -4.11 16.83
N HIS A 142 -9.90 -5.40 16.58
CA HIS A 142 -9.26 -6.52 17.29
C HIS A 142 -8.60 -7.46 16.29
N PRO A 143 -7.43 -7.09 15.72
CA PRO A 143 -6.69 -8.02 14.86
C PRO A 143 -6.21 -9.19 15.71
N ALA A 144 -6.21 -10.40 15.13
CA ALA A 144 -5.65 -11.60 15.75
C ALA A 144 -4.11 -11.54 15.74
N LEU A 145 -3.54 -10.55 16.41
CA LEU A 145 -2.10 -10.34 16.49
C LEU A 145 -1.48 -11.46 17.33
N PRO A 146 -0.51 -12.22 16.79
CA PRO A 146 0.19 -13.23 17.57
C PRO A 146 1.07 -12.56 18.64
N ASP A 147 1.63 -13.36 19.54
CA ASP A 147 2.77 -12.91 20.34
C ASP A 147 3.91 -12.45 19.41
N THR A 148 4.38 -11.23 19.64
CA THR A 148 5.39 -10.58 18.80
C THR A 148 6.82 -10.81 19.28
N ASP A 149 6.99 -11.47 20.42
CA ASP A 149 8.30 -11.86 20.91
C ASP A 149 9.05 -12.69 19.86
N ASP A 150 10.33 -12.35 19.66
CA ASP A 150 11.23 -13.03 18.72
C ASP A 150 10.72 -13.04 17.27
N LEU A 151 9.86 -12.09 16.89
CA LEU A 151 9.43 -11.86 15.51
C LEU A 151 10.17 -10.69 14.86
N VAL A 152 10.21 -10.71 13.52
CA VAL A 152 10.49 -9.54 12.69
C VAL A 152 9.17 -9.06 12.09
N ILE A 153 8.84 -7.78 12.19
CA ILE A 153 7.59 -7.22 11.63
C ILE A 153 7.91 -6.28 10.48
N ALA A 154 7.28 -6.49 9.32
CA ALA A 154 7.43 -5.60 8.17
C ALA A 154 6.41 -4.45 8.20
N LEU A 155 6.89 -3.21 8.18
CA LEU A 155 6.11 -1.99 8.22
C LEU A 155 6.09 -1.31 6.84
N HIS A 156 4.97 -1.45 6.13
CA HIS A 156 4.76 -0.84 4.80
C HIS A 156 4.29 0.61 4.83
N SER A 157 3.98 1.18 6.00
CA SER A 157 3.57 2.58 6.11
C SER A 157 3.69 3.12 7.55
N PRO A 158 3.80 4.46 7.71
CA PRO A 158 3.72 5.11 9.02
C PRO A 158 2.43 4.81 9.79
N ARG A 159 1.31 4.61 9.07
CA ARG A 159 0.04 4.30 9.71
C ARG A 159 0.02 2.89 10.30
N ALA A 160 0.57 1.92 9.58
CA ALA A 160 0.74 0.56 10.10
C ALA A 160 1.67 0.54 11.33
N ALA A 161 2.75 1.33 11.31
CA ALA A 161 3.67 1.46 12.43
C ALA A 161 2.99 1.99 13.70
N ARG A 162 2.20 3.06 13.58
CA ARG A 162 1.42 3.61 14.72
C ARG A 162 0.43 2.59 15.27
N ARG A 163 -0.33 1.94 14.39
CA ARG A 163 -1.33 0.94 14.82
C ARG A 163 -0.68 -0.25 15.50
N LEU A 164 0.45 -0.75 14.99
CA LEU A 164 1.21 -1.81 15.65
C LEU A 164 1.66 -1.39 17.05
N THR A 165 2.14 -0.15 17.19
CA THR A 165 2.63 0.43 18.45
C THR A 165 1.53 0.50 19.52
N GLU A 166 0.28 0.78 19.12
CA GLU A 166 -0.89 0.74 20.00
C GLU A 166 -1.23 -0.68 20.49
N LEU A 167 -0.98 -1.70 19.66
CA LEU A 167 -1.37 -3.08 19.91
C LEU A 167 -0.29 -3.90 20.64
N VAL A 168 0.99 -3.55 20.46
CA VAL A 168 2.12 -4.26 21.05
C VAL A 168 2.55 -3.61 22.36
N GLY A 169 2.30 -4.33 23.46
CA GLY A 169 2.76 -3.93 24.79
C GLY A 169 4.27 -4.15 24.99
N ARG A 170 4.77 -5.35 24.73
CA ARG A 170 6.19 -5.73 24.92
C ARG A 170 6.94 -5.66 23.58
N ARG A 171 7.85 -4.68 23.45
CA ARG A 171 8.53 -4.36 22.19
C ARG A 171 10.00 -4.79 22.13
N TYR A 172 10.65 -4.95 23.27
CA TYR A 172 12.11 -5.09 23.37
C TYR A 172 12.67 -6.43 22.86
N ARG A 173 11.80 -7.36 22.43
CA ARG A 173 12.18 -8.63 21.77
C ARG A 173 11.68 -8.71 20.32
N THR A 174 11.15 -7.62 19.79
CA THR A 174 10.59 -7.57 18.44
C THR A 174 11.45 -6.67 17.59
N ARG A 175 11.81 -7.15 16.40
CA ARG A 175 12.56 -6.38 15.41
C ARG A 175 11.62 -5.83 14.34
N LEU A 176 11.93 -4.66 13.81
CA LEU A 176 11.14 -4.02 12.77
C LEU A 176 11.96 -3.85 11.49
N ALA A 177 11.37 -4.22 10.36
CA ALA A 177 11.82 -3.81 9.04
C ALA A 177 10.85 -2.74 8.54
N ALA A 178 11.32 -1.51 8.28
CA ALA A 178 10.48 -0.41 7.82
C ALA A 178 10.77 -0.06 6.36
N ILE A 179 9.72 0.15 5.56
CA ILE A 179 9.86 0.50 4.13
C ILE A 179 10.51 1.88 3.92
N SER A 180 10.47 2.73 4.94
CA SER A 180 10.99 4.09 4.87
C SER A 180 11.28 4.63 6.27
N LYS A 181 12.09 5.70 6.33
CA LYS A 181 12.39 6.42 7.57
C LYS A 181 11.12 6.91 8.28
N ALA A 182 10.14 7.40 7.52
CA ALA A 182 8.86 7.84 8.06
C ALA A 182 8.08 6.70 8.74
N ALA A 183 8.17 5.47 8.21
CA ALA A 183 7.53 4.31 8.83
C ALA A 183 8.26 3.88 10.11
N ALA A 184 9.60 3.90 10.12
CA ALA A 184 10.39 3.64 11.32
C ALA A 184 10.13 4.67 12.42
N ASP A 185 10.12 5.96 12.08
CA ASP A 185 9.89 7.04 13.05
C ASP A 185 8.50 6.97 13.68
N ALA A 186 7.50 6.58 12.88
CA ALA A 186 6.14 6.38 13.36
C ALA A 186 5.97 5.17 14.28
N ALA A 187 6.92 4.23 14.30
CA ALA A 187 6.93 3.10 15.25
C ALA A 187 7.47 3.51 16.64
N GLY A 188 8.16 4.64 16.73
CA GLY A 188 8.79 5.11 17.96
C GLY A 188 9.92 4.18 18.45
N CYS A 189 10.12 4.16 19.77
CA CYS A 189 11.22 3.45 20.42
C CYS A 189 10.74 2.22 21.23
N GLY A 190 11.71 1.50 21.79
CA GLY A 190 11.48 0.32 22.65
C GLY A 190 11.52 -1.02 21.92
N TRP A 191 11.73 -1.00 20.60
CA TRP A 191 11.97 -2.17 19.76
C TRP A 191 13.39 -2.69 19.95
N GLU A 192 13.59 -4.00 19.79
CA GLU A 192 14.93 -4.60 19.87
C GLU A 192 15.86 -4.03 18.81
N GLU A 193 15.35 -3.91 17.58
CA GLU A 193 16.07 -3.33 16.45
C GLU A 193 15.06 -2.79 15.44
N VAL A 194 15.40 -1.66 14.81
CA VAL A 194 14.60 -1.06 13.73
C VAL A 194 15.51 -0.82 12.54
N GLY A 195 15.28 -1.56 11.46
CA GLY A 195 15.93 -1.37 10.17
C GLY A 195 15.07 -0.53 9.24
N VAL A 196 15.71 0.19 8.32
CA VAL A 196 15.05 0.94 7.24
C VAL A 196 15.54 0.42 5.90
N ALA A 197 14.61 0.07 5.01
CA ALA A 197 14.92 -0.39 3.67
C ALA A 197 15.64 0.72 2.86
N GLU A 198 16.61 0.34 2.04
CA GLU A 198 17.37 1.27 1.21
C GLU A 198 16.48 2.02 0.22
N MET A 199 15.46 1.34 -0.30
CA MET A 199 14.48 1.89 -1.23
C MET A 199 13.07 1.65 -0.69
N PRO A 200 12.11 2.58 -0.92
CA PRO A 200 10.71 2.41 -0.53
C PRO A 200 9.98 1.44 -1.48
N ALA A 201 10.47 0.20 -1.52
CA ALA A 201 10.02 -0.88 -2.37
C ALA A 201 9.89 -2.17 -1.55
N ASP A 202 8.93 -3.00 -1.94
CA ASP A 202 8.64 -4.23 -1.21
C ASP A 202 9.84 -5.19 -1.21
N ASP A 203 10.53 -5.34 -2.33
CA ASP A 203 11.70 -6.23 -2.44
C ASP A 203 12.85 -5.78 -1.51
N SER A 204 13.09 -4.46 -1.42
CA SER A 204 14.12 -3.90 -0.51
C SER A 204 13.74 -4.10 0.95
N LEU A 205 12.45 -3.95 1.28
CA LEU A 205 11.92 -4.24 2.61
C LEU A 205 12.06 -5.72 2.98
N LEU A 206 11.73 -6.63 2.06
CA LEU A 206 11.82 -8.07 2.30
C LEU A 206 13.27 -8.56 2.40
N ALA A 207 14.19 -7.97 1.63
CA ALA A 207 15.62 -8.23 1.77
C ALA A 207 16.13 -7.82 3.17
N LEU A 208 15.75 -6.63 3.64
CA LEU A 208 16.04 -6.20 5.02
C LEU A 208 15.42 -7.13 6.06
N ALA A 209 14.16 -7.50 5.89
CA ALA A 209 13.48 -8.42 6.81
C ALA A 209 14.22 -9.77 6.88
N ALA A 210 14.66 -10.30 5.75
CA ALA A 210 15.45 -11.53 5.70
C ALA A 210 16.75 -11.41 6.51
N MET A 211 17.48 -10.29 6.38
CA MET A 211 18.69 -10.06 7.19
C MET A 211 18.36 -10.06 8.70
N LEU A 212 17.29 -9.36 9.10
CA LEU A 212 16.88 -9.29 10.50
C LEU A 212 16.38 -10.64 11.05
N CYS A 213 15.77 -11.49 10.22
CA CYS A 213 15.32 -12.84 10.61
C CYS A 213 16.48 -13.80 10.88
N HIS A 214 17.59 -13.65 10.14
CA HIS A 214 18.79 -14.48 10.26
C HIS A 214 19.80 -13.99 11.30
N LYS A 215 19.73 -12.71 11.68
CA LYS A 215 20.65 -12.14 12.67
C LYS A 215 20.46 -12.83 14.04
N PRO A 216 21.54 -13.29 14.70
CA PRO A 216 21.44 -13.94 16.00
C PRO A 216 20.87 -12.96 17.06
N ASP A 217 20.33 -13.50 18.15
CA ASP A 217 19.92 -12.69 19.29
C ASP A 217 21.14 -12.07 19.95
N GLN A 218 21.04 -10.80 20.35
CA GLN A 218 22.12 -10.15 21.10
C GLN A 218 22.05 -10.66 22.54
N SER A 219 23.04 -11.47 22.91
CA SER A 219 23.22 -12.12 24.21
C SER A 219 23.24 -11.15 25.38
#